data_AF-A0A535HLC4-F1
#
_entry.id   AF-A0A535HLC4-F1
#
_cell.length_a   1.000
_cell.length_b   1.000
_cell.length_c   1.000
_cell.angle_alpha   90.00
_cell.angle_beta   90.00
_cell.angle_gamma   90.00
#
_symmetry.space_group_name_H-M   'P 1'
#
loop_
_entity.id
_entity.type
_entity.pdbx_description
1 polymer ?
#
loop_
_entity_poly.entity_id
_entity_poly.type
_entity_poly.pdbx_seq_one_letter_code
_entity_poly.pdbx_strand_id
1 'polypeptide(L)'
;MAGIPDTVAGFADALLHLRDRYAPNVTMAIHASMWGSGEDVATSTDPSLDATAAAGSTAAFLDSAGITSNAYGSTWDLVFHDVDDHDAGWWEAQGADNAGFTHWWDPANHRLPDFARWLEWVATLHARTGRPQVAWQVPVGNQQYLTMNNTCGHYQDNVAEYMLGHPGELEQTGIVAVLFGAGNACQTGYADAQHDGVTNNGGRTTSDPGGGCSSCNTRESTVSDDDGGYLRGAVAAFEASATTSPPANPLHQGYWLVGGDGGIFPFGDAGGFGSTGAIRLNSRIVGVAATGDGRGYWLVAGDGGVFPFGDAAGYGSSGGIHLNRPIVAAAATADGRGYWLVAADGGVFPFGDARGYGSTGGVHLNSPIVGIAATADDRGYWLVAADGGVFPFGDAAGYGSTGAVHLNSPIVGIAATADGRDYWLVAGDGGIFPFGDAEGLGSTGAIHLNSAIVGIAA
;
A
#
# COMPACT_ATOMS: atom_id res chain seq x y z
N MET A 1 25.63 -24.64 5.38
CA MET A 1 26.21 -25.07 4.09
C MET A 1 26.57 -26.55 4.06
N ALA A 2 27.35 -27.09 5.01
CA ALA A 2 27.60 -28.55 5.04
C ALA A 2 26.27 -29.33 5.05
N GLY A 3 26.12 -30.31 4.16
CA GLY A 3 24.90 -31.12 4.02
C GLY A 3 23.87 -30.59 3.01
N ILE A 4 24.13 -29.45 2.38
CA ILE A 4 23.35 -28.96 1.23
C ILE A 4 23.97 -29.52 -0.06
N PRO A 5 23.18 -30.10 -1.00
CA PRO A 5 23.70 -30.65 -2.25
C PRO A 5 24.36 -29.60 -3.15
N ASP A 6 25.34 -30.02 -3.95
CA ASP A 6 25.94 -29.19 -5.00
C ASP A 6 25.13 -29.31 -6.29
N THR A 7 23.95 -28.67 -6.29
CA THR A 7 23.00 -28.59 -7.40
C THR A 7 22.41 -27.18 -7.46
N VAL A 8 21.68 -26.83 -8.52
CA VAL A 8 20.97 -25.54 -8.60
C VAL A 8 19.97 -25.38 -7.44
N ALA A 9 19.22 -26.44 -7.11
CA ALA A 9 18.32 -26.46 -5.96
C ALA A 9 19.09 -26.23 -4.64
N GLY A 10 20.22 -26.94 -4.45
CA GLY A 10 21.04 -26.76 -3.26
C GLY A 10 21.69 -25.37 -3.19
N PHE A 11 22.03 -24.74 -4.32
CA PHE A 11 22.49 -23.36 -4.35
C PHE A 11 21.39 -22.38 -3.89
N ALA A 12 20.16 -22.56 -4.35
CA ALA A 12 19.02 -21.76 -3.90
C ALA A 12 18.76 -21.95 -2.39
N ASP A 13 18.75 -23.20 -1.92
CA ASP A 13 18.60 -23.53 -0.50
C ASP A 13 19.71 -22.90 0.37
N ALA A 14 20.94 -22.90 -0.15
CA ALA A 14 22.10 -22.31 0.49
C ALA A 14 21.96 -20.78 0.63
N LEU A 15 21.45 -20.09 -0.38
CA LEU A 15 21.17 -18.64 -0.32
C LEU A 15 20.13 -18.31 0.75
N LEU A 16 19.01 -19.03 0.76
CA LEU A 16 17.94 -18.85 1.76
C LEU A 16 18.46 -19.14 3.18
N HIS A 17 19.25 -20.21 3.33
CA HIS A 17 19.88 -20.55 4.61
C HIS A 17 20.85 -19.47 5.10
N LEU A 18 21.59 -18.82 4.20
CA LEU A 18 22.46 -17.69 4.56
C LEU A 18 21.64 -16.48 5.02
N ARG A 19 20.56 -16.13 4.32
CA ARG A 19 19.65 -15.05 4.74
C ARG A 19 19.09 -15.34 6.12
N ASP A 20 18.54 -16.52 6.35
CA ASP A 20 17.97 -16.89 7.66
C ASP A 20 18.97 -16.76 8.80
N ARG A 21 20.23 -17.09 8.52
CA ARG A 21 21.28 -17.08 9.54
C ARG A 21 21.85 -15.69 9.82
N TYR A 22 22.01 -14.86 8.80
CA TYR A 22 22.82 -13.64 8.91
C TYR A 22 22.04 -12.36 8.62
N ALA A 23 20.92 -12.44 7.93
CA ALA A 23 20.14 -11.30 7.49
C ALA A 23 18.63 -11.62 7.47
N PRO A 24 18.01 -12.03 8.60
CA PRO A 24 16.63 -12.51 8.64
C PRO A 24 15.58 -11.46 8.25
N ASN A 25 15.97 -10.18 8.17
CA ASN A 25 15.10 -9.07 7.77
C ASN A 25 15.28 -8.67 6.28
N VAL A 26 16.10 -9.39 5.52
CA VAL A 26 16.29 -9.14 4.09
C VAL A 26 15.26 -9.92 3.30
N THR A 27 14.48 -9.22 2.49
CA THR A 27 13.62 -9.80 1.46
C THR A 27 14.47 -10.36 0.33
N MET A 28 14.21 -11.61 -0.06
CA MET A 28 14.88 -12.25 -1.20
C MET A 28 13.89 -12.60 -2.29
N ALA A 29 14.25 -12.27 -3.53
CA ALA A 29 13.52 -12.64 -4.72
C ALA A 29 14.30 -13.67 -5.55
N ILE A 30 13.60 -14.66 -6.09
CA ILE A 30 14.16 -15.55 -7.12
C ILE A 30 13.75 -15.05 -8.49
N HIS A 31 14.67 -15.16 -9.46
CA HIS A 31 14.42 -14.72 -10.82
C HIS A 31 13.67 -15.78 -11.64
N ALA A 32 12.67 -15.34 -12.39
CA ALA A 32 11.82 -16.14 -13.25
C ALA A 32 11.83 -15.51 -14.66
N SER A 33 12.60 -16.13 -15.55
CA SER A 33 12.70 -15.62 -16.92
C SER A 33 11.57 -16.13 -17.78
N MET A 34 10.96 -15.23 -18.56
CA MET A 34 9.87 -15.60 -19.46
C MET A 34 10.33 -16.41 -20.69
N TRP A 35 11.65 -16.44 -20.93
CA TRP A 35 12.32 -17.35 -21.87
C TRP A 35 12.75 -18.68 -21.23
N GLY A 36 12.63 -18.82 -19.91
CA GLY A 36 13.18 -19.94 -19.16
C GLY A 36 12.53 -21.30 -19.47
N SER A 37 11.32 -21.30 -20.04
CA SER A 37 10.65 -22.50 -20.54
C SER A 37 11.14 -22.95 -21.92
N GLY A 38 11.95 -22.13 -22.59
CA GLY A 38 12.34 -22.29 -24.00
C GLY A 38 11.36 -21.68 -25.00
N GLU A 39 10.25 -21.09 -24.52
CA GLU A 39 9.28 -20.33 -25.32
C GLU A 39 9.56 -18.83 -25.18
N ASP A 40 9.35 -18.06 -26.25
CA ASP A 40 9.51 -16.60 -26.22
C ASP A 40 8.18 -15.90 -25.98
N VAL A 41 7.79 -15.79 -24.70
CA VAL A 41 6.53 -15.15 -24.30
C VAL A 41 6.55 -13.64 -24.58
N ALA A 42 7.72 -13.00 -24.54
CA ALA A 42 7.89 -11.57 -24.71
C ALA A 42 7.58 -11.14 -26.14
N THR A 43 8.27 -11.73 -27.11
CA THR A 43 8.40 -11.12 -28.45
C THR A 43 7.72 -11.92 -29.56
N SER A 44 7.40 -13.20 -29.33
CA SER A 44 6.84 -14.09 -30.35
C SER A 44 5.55 -13.54 -30.95
N THR A 45 5.36 -13.67 -32.26
CA THR A 45 4.08 -13.38 -32.92
C THR A 45 3.22 -14.63 -33.12
N ASP A 46 3.66 -15.80 -32.65
CA ASP A 46 2.96 -17.07 -32.82
C ASP A 46 1.71 -17.14 -31.91
N PRO A 47 0.49 -17.19 -32.49
CA PRO A 47 -0.74 -17.27 -31.71
C PRO A 47 -0.95 -18.64 -31.04
N SER A 48 -0.14 -19.64 -31.36
CA SER A 48 -0.20 -20.97 -30.74
C SER A 48 0.65 -21.11 -29.48
N LEU A 49 1.48 -20.11 -29.16
CA LEU A 49 2.28 -20.08 -27.93
C LEU A 49 1.35 -19.99 -26.71
N ASP A 50 1.46 -20.96 -25.81
CA ASP A 50 0.68 -21.04 -24.57
C ASP A 50 1.47 -20.41 -23.41
N ALA A 51 1.17 -19.15 -23.10
CA ALA A 51 1.80 -18.40 -22.02
C ALA A 51 1.57 -19.02 -20.64
N THR A 52 0.38 -19.60 -20.41
CA THR A 52 0.03 -20.30 -19.17
C THR A 52 0.88 -21.57 -18.99
N ALA A 53 1.12 -22.34 -20.06
CA ALA A 53 1.98 -23.52 -20.04
C ALA A 53 3.46 -23.16 -19.82
N ALA A 54 3.93 -22.09 -20.46
CA ALA A 54 5.28 -21.54 -20.24
C ALA A 54 5.46 -21.13 -18.78
N ALA A 55 4.54 -20.35 -18.21
CA ALA A 55 4.54 -19.97 -16.80
C ALA A 55 4.48 -21.17 -15.85
N GLY A 56 3.70 -22.21 -16.21
CA GLY A 56 3.65 -23.47 -15.47
C GLY A 56 4.99 -24.19 -15.40
N SER A 57 5.74 -24.20 -16.50
CA SER A 57 7.08 -24.78 -16.56
C SER A 57 8.08 -23.98 -15.73
N THR A 58 8.03 -22.64 -15.82
CA THR A 58 8.85 -21.76 -14.99
C THR A 58 8.53 -21.94 -13.49
N ALA A 59 7.26 -21.97 -13.09
CA ALA A 59 6.86 -22.19 -11.71
C ALA A 59 7.36 -23.54 -11.16
N ALA A 60 7.31 -24.61 -11.95
CA ALA A 60 7.83 -25.92 -11.55
C ALA A 60 9.35 -25.89 -11.32
N PHE A 61 10.09 -25.12 -12.12
CA PHE A 61 11.51 -24.89 -11.88
C PHE A 61 11.75 -24.13 -10.57
N LEU A 62 11.00 -23.05 -10.31
CA LEU A 62 11.11 -22.29 -9.05
C LEU A 62 10.74 -23.12 -7.82
N ASP A 63 9.78 -24.03 -7.95
CA ASP A 63 9.41 -25.00 -6.91
C ASP A 63 10.59 -25.90 -6.55
N SER A 64 11.30 -26.40 -7.56
CA SER A 64 12.54 -27.17 -7.36
C SER A 64 13.67 -26.34 -6.71
N ALA A 65 13.58 -25.01 -6.74
CA ALA A 65 14.52 -24.06 -6.14
C ALA A 65 14.01 -23.44 -4.83
N GLY A 66 12.98 -24.01 -4.21
CA GLY A 66 12.60 -23.66 -2.84
C GLY A 66 11.58 -22.52 -2.69
N ILE A 67 10.82 -22.17 -3.74
CA ILE A 67 9.81 -21.12 -3.64
C ILE A 67 8.59 -21.52 -2.78
N THR A 68 8.21 -22.79 -2.80
CA THR A 68 7.10 -23.31 -1.98
C THR A 68 7.61 -23.93 -0.68
N SER A 69 8.73 -24.66 -0.72
CA SER A 69 9.31 -25.31 0.46
C SER A 69 10.80 -25.59 0.27
N ASN A 70 11.56 -25.53 1.36
CA ASN A 70 12.99 -25.81 1.41
C ASN A 70 13.30 -26.63 2.67
N ALA A 71 14.20 -27.62 2.58
CA ALA A 71 14.60 -28.45 3.71
C ALA A 71 15.50 -27.74 4.74
N TYR A 72 16.02 -26.56 4.41
CA TYR A 72 17.09 -25.88 5.15
C TYR A 72 16.69 -24.53 5.77
N GLY A 73 15.41 -24.16 5.72
CA GLY A 73 14.93 -22.90 6.31
C GLY A 73 13.65 -22.38 5.68
N SER A 74 13.58 -21.05 5.57
CA SER A 74 12.48 -20.34 4.95
C SER A 74 12.55 -20.42 3.41
N THR A 75 11.58 -19.81 2.74
CA THR A 75 11.37 -19.82 1.28
C THR A 75 11.66 -18.45 0.70
N TRP A 76 11.60 -18.31 -0.63
CA TRP A 76 11.69 -17.01 -1.30
C TRP A 76 10.48 -16.13 -0.99
N ASP A 77 10.72 -14.83 -0.83
CA ASP A 77 9.69 -13.87 -0.44
C ASP A 77 8.96 -13.32 -1.67
N LEU A 78 9.69 -13.16 -2.77
CA LEU A 78 9.24 -12.53 -4.01
C LEU A 78 9.71 -13.30 -5.25
N VAL A 79 9.13 -12.97 -6.40
CA VAL A 79 9.65 -13.34 -7.72
C VAL A 79 10.03 -12.09 -8.50
N PHE A 80 11.22 -12.09 -9.10
CA PHE A 80 11.58 -11.11 -10.11
C PHE A 80 11.36 -11.73 -11.48
N HIS A 81 10.81 -10.99 -12.43
CA HIS A 81 10.80 -11.39 -13.83
C HIS A 81 11.27 -10.24 -14.71
N ASP A 82 12.05 -10.57 -15.72
CA ASP A 82 12.51 -9.68 -16.77
C ASP A 82 11.40 -9.35 -17.78
N VAL A 83 11.36 -8.13 -18.33
CA VAL A 83 10.47 -7.72 -19.44
C VAL A 83 11.27 -7.70 -20.74
N ASP A 84 12.31 -6.86 -20.79
CA ASP A 84 13.26 -6.79 -21.90
C ASP A 84 14.53 -6.09 -21.42
N ASP A 85 15.68 -6.39 -22.01
CA ASP A 85 16.95 -5.75 -21.62
C ASP A 85 17.29 -4.52 -22.49
N HIS A 86 16.50 -4.22 -23.53
CA HIS A 86 16.68 -3.07 -24.41
C HIS A 86 15.32 -2.43 -24.79
N ASP A 87 15.35 -1.16 -25.16
CA ASP A 87 14.22 -0.46 -25.76
C ASP A 87 13.89 -1.07 -27.14
N ALA A 88 12.61 -1.23 -27.46
CA ALA A 88 12.14 -1.85 -28.70
C ALA A 88 12.72 -1.19 -29.97
N GLY A 89 12.85 0.13 -29.98
CA GLY A 89 13.47 0.87 -31.09
C GLY A 89 14.96 0.52 -31.30
N TRP A 90 15.67 0.02 -30.28
CA TRP A 90 17.03 -0.47 -30.43
C TRP A 90 17.07 -1.79 -31.20
N TRP A 91 16.18 -2.73 -30.87
CA TRP A 91 16.07 -4.02 -31.54
C TRP A 91 15.76 -3.89 -33.02
N GLU A 92 14.84 -2.99 -33.36
CA GLU A 92 14.57 -2.62 -34.75
C GLU A 92 15.82 -2.07 -35.47
N ALA A 93 16.57 -1.19 -34.81
CA ALA A 93 17.79 -0.62 -35.38
C ALA A 93 18.89 -1.69 -35.60
N GLN A 94 18.88 -2.78 -34.82
CA GLN A 94 19.75 -3.94 -35.04
C GLN A 94 19.21 -4.93 -36.09
N GLY A 95 17.99 -4.72 -36.58
CA GLY A 95 17.32 -5.65 -37.51
C GLY A 95 16.89 -6.96 -36.85
N ALA A 96 16.64 -6.95 -35.54
CA ALA A 96 16.11 -8.10 -34.82
C ALA A 96 14.62 -8.30 -35.10
N ASP A 97 13.87 -7.21 -35.26
CA ASP A 97 12.44 -7.28 -35.56
C ASP A 97 12.13 -7.87 -36.93
N ASN A 98 11.23 -8.85 -36.96
CA ASN A 98 10.79 -9.52 -38.19
C ASN A 98 9.36 -10.06 -38.04
N ALA A 99 8.90 -10.86 -39.01
CA ALA A 99 7.54 -11.37 -39.00
C ALA A 99 7.23 -12.34 -37.84
N GLY A 100 8.26 -13.00 -37.28
CA GLY A 100 8.12 -14.00 -36.21
C GLY A 100 8.27 -13.44 -34.79
N PHE A 101 8.92 -12.30 -34.62
CA PHE A 101 9.04 -11.62 -33.33
C PHE A 101 9.32 -10.13 -33.49
N THR A 102 8.86 -9.35 -32.52
CA THR A 102 9.11 -7.92 -32.37
C THR A 102 9.15 -7.58 -30.88
N HIS A 103 9.86 -6.52 -30.53
CA HIS A 103 9.94 -6.04 -29.15
C HIS A 103 8.87 -4.98 -28.82
N TRP A 104 8.11 -4.57 -29.82
CA TRP A 104 6.95 -3.69 -29.65
C TRP A 104 5.71 -4.48 -29.24
N TRP A 105 5.13 -4.17 -28.09
CA TRP A 105 3.91 -4.83 -27.62
C TRP A 105 2.68 -4.00 -28.00
N ASP A 106 1.63 -4.63 -28.52
CA ASP A 106 0.42 -3.91 -28.91
C ASP A 106 -0.31 -3.37 -27.67
N PRO A 107 -0.38 -2.04 -27.46
CA PRO A 107 -1.04 -1.46 -26.29
C PRO A 107 -2.56 -1.68 -26.31
N ALA A 108 -3.14 -2.02 -27.46
CA ALA A 108 -4.57 -2.32 -27.59
C ALA A 108 -4.89 -3.82 -27.51
N ASN A 109 -3.88 -4.70 -27.35
CA ASN A 109 -4.04 -6.16 -27.29
C ASN A 109 -4.83 -6.73 -28.49
N HIS A 110 -4.61 -6.20 -29.70
CA HIS A 110 -5.23 -6.71 -30.93
C HIS A 110 -4.29 -7.59 -31.76
N ARG A 111 -2.97 -7.51 -31.53
CA ARG A 111 -1.93 -8.24 -32.26
C ARG A 111 -0.82 -8.66 -31.30
N LEU A 112 -0.27 -9.85 -31.53
CA LEU A 112 0.88 -10.33 -30.77
C LEU A 112 2.20 -9.73 -31.31
N PRO A 113 3.20 -9.54 -30.42
CA PRO A 113 3.10 -9.66 -28.96
C PRO A 113 2.27 -8.52 -28.35
N ASP A 114 1.64 -8.79 -27.20
CA ASP A 114 0.83 -7.81 -26.49
C ASP A 114 0.98 -7.93 -24.96
N PHE A 115 0.50 -6.92 -24.24
CA PHE A 115 0.56 -6.89 -22.79
C PHE A 115 -0.34 -7.96 -22.17
N ALA A 116 -1.45 -8.32 -22.81
CA ALA A 116 -2.36 -9.35 -22.32
C ALA A 116 -1.67 -10.72 -22.19
N ARG A 117 -0.86 -11.14 -23.16
CA ARG A 117 -0.12 -12.40 -23.10
C ARG A 117 0.94 -12.39 -22.00
N TRP A 118 1.66 -11.29 -21.85
CA TRP A 118 2.62 -11.12 -20.76
C TRP A 118 1.91 -11.18 -19.39
N LEU A 119 0.80 -10.44 -19.22
CA LEU A 119 0.00 -10.45 -17.99
C LEU A 119 -0.59 -11.84 -17.69
N GLU A 120 -0.97 -12.63 -18.70
CA GLU A 120 -1.41 -14.02 -18.51
C GLU A 120 -0.29 -14.89 -17.93
N TRP A 121 0.93 -14.75 -18.46
CA TRP A 121 2.11 -15.45 -17.92
C TRP A 121 2.40 -15.02 -16.48
N VAL A 122 2.40 -13.71 -16.21
CA VAL A 122 2.64 -13.13 -14.88
C VAL A 122 1.59 -13.61 -13.89
N ALA A 123 0.29 -13.50 -14.22
CA ALA A 123 -0.80 -13.92 -13.35
C ALA A 123 -0.74 -15.42 -13.05
N THR A 124 -0.42 -16.24 -14.05
CA THR A 124 -0.25 -17.68 -13.87
C THR A 124 0.92 -18.00 -12.95
N LEU A 125 2.06 -17.30 -13.12
CA LEU A 125 3.22 -17.47 -12.27
C LEU A 125 2.93 -17.05 -10.82
N HIS A 126 2.23 -15.93 -10.62
CA HIS A 126 1.76 -15.49 -9.30
C HIS A 126 0.89 -16.56 -8.63
N ALA A 127 -0.13 -17.04 -9.35
CA ALA A 127 -1.07 -18.02 -8.82
C ALA A 127 -0.39 -19.34 -8.44
N ARG A 128 0.62 -19.77 -9.21
CA ARG A 128 1.35 -21.03 -8.96
C ARG A 128 2.38 -20.92 -7.84
N THR A 129 3.02 -19.77 -7.69
CA THR A 129 4.07 -19.57 -6.69
C THR A 129 3.53 -19.02 -5.36
N GLY A 130 2.38 -18.35 -5.39
CA GLY A 130 1.82 -17.63 -4.25
C GLY A 130 2.67 -16.43 -3.81
N ARG A 131 3.58 -15.94 -4.67
CA ARG A 131 4.53 -14.86 -4.32
C ARG A 131 4.20 -13.56 -5.04
N PRO A 132 4.29 -12.41 -4.36
CA PRO A 132 4.29 -11.12 -5.04
C PRO A 132 5.47 -11.02 -6.01
N GLN A 133 5.28 -10.24 -7.06
CA GLN A 133 6.22 -10.16 -8.18
C GLN A 133 6.74 -8.75 -8.37
N VAL A 134 7.96 -8.65 -8.90
CA VAL A 134 8.56 -7.39 -9.33
C VAL A 134 8.98 -7.53 -10.77
N ALA A 135 8.46 -6.63 -11.61
CA ALA A 135 8.91 -6.51 -12.98
C ALA A 135 10.24 -5.76 -13.00
N TRP A 136 11.23 -6.38 -13.61
CA TRP A 136 12.57 -5.88 -13.91
C TRP A 136 12.86 -6.34 -15.33
N GLN A 137 14.02 -6.16 -15.93
CA GLN A 137 14.46 -4.82 -16.23
C GLN A 137 13.43 -4.19 -17.17
N VAL A 138 12.81 -3.07 -16.80
CA VAL A 138 11.83 -2.40 -17.66
C VAL A 138 12.50 -1.27 -18.43
N PRO A 139 12.52 -1.30 -19.78
CA PRO A 139 13.11 -0.23 -20.59
C PRO A 139 12.46 1.13 -20.33
N VAL A 140 13.19 2.21 -20.65
CA VAL A 140 12.84 3.58 -20.25
C VAL A 140 12.40 4.44 -21.44
N GLY A 141 12.58 3.93 -22.66
CA GLY A 141 12.08 4.53 -23.88
C GLY A 141 10.59 4.86 -23.81
N ASN A 142 10.19 5.85 -24.61
CA ASN A 142 8.80 6.26 -24.74
C ASN A 142 8.52 6.73 -26.17
N GLN A 143 7.23 6.87 -26.52
CA GLN A 143 6.77 7.45 -27.77
C GLN A 143 6.19 8.88 -27.58
N GLN A 144 6.52 9.57 -26.48
CA GLN A 144 5.99 10.91 -26.17
C GLN A 144 6.92 12.06 -26.55
N TYR A 145 8.21 11.96 -26.27
CA TYR A 145 9.13 13.09 -26.36
C TYR A 145 10.03 13.05 -27.59
N LEU A 146 10.21 14.23 -28.20
CA LEU A 146 11.08 14.48 -29.36
C LEU A 146 12.56 14.14 -29.12
N THR A 147 12.98 13.91 -27.87
CA THR A 147 14.29 13.32 -27.56
C THR A 147 14.44 11.95 -28.22
N MET A 148 13.38 11.13 -28.23
CA MET A 148 13.36 9.73 -28.68
C MET A 148 13.46 9.60 -30.20
N ASN A 149 14.69 9.63 -30.71
CA ASN A 149 14.99 9.63 -32.14
C ASN A 149 15.57 8.30 -32.67
N ASN A 150 15.53 7.24 -31.86
CA ASN A 150 16.12 5.92 -32.13
C ASN A 150 17.64 5.99 -32.41
N THR A 151 18.35 6.81 -31.64
CA THR A 151 19.81 6.82 -31.58
C THR A 151 20.29 6.52 -30.17
N CYS A 152 21.60 6.40 -29.98
CA CYS A 152 22.19 6.07 -28.69
C CYS A 152 21.67 6.95 -27.55
N GLY A 153 21.18 6.33 -26.48
CA GLY A 153 20.58 7.05 -25.35
C GLY A 153 19.15 7.52 -25.57
N HIS A 154 18.59 7.37 -26.77
CA HIS A 154 17.31 7.97 -27.13
C HIS A 154 16.44 7.05 -27.99
N TYR A 155 16.33 5.79 -27.60
CA TYR A 155 15.48 4.81 -28.23
C TYR A 155 14.03 4.88 -27.73
N GLN A 156 13.10 4.77 -28.67
CA GLN A 156 11.68 4.66 -28.34
C GLN A 156 11.35 3.27 -27.79
N ASP A 157 10.38 3.24 -26.90
CA ASP A 157 9.72 2.04 -26.36
C ASP A 157 8.28 2.42 -25.96
N ASN A 158 7.41 1.46 -25.67
CA ASN A 158 6.04 1.71 -25.19
C ASN A 158 5.68 0.97 -23.89
N VAL A 159 6.56 0.11 -23.38
CA VAL A 159 6.39 -0.64 -22.14
C VAL A 159 6.32 0.31 -20.94
N ALA A 160 7.23 1.30 -20.85
CA ALA A 160 7.22 2.25 -19.75
C ALA A 160 5.89 3.00 -19.64
N GLU A 161 5.33 3.37 -20.79
CA GLU A 161 4.04 4.06 -20.86
C GLU A 161 2.88 3.17 -20.43
N TYR A 162 2.89 1.91 -20.85
CA TYR A 162 1.88 0.96 -20.42
C TYR A 162 1.95 0.73 -18.90
N MET A 163 3.14 0.47 -18.35
CA MET A 163 3.32 0.19 -16.92
C MET A 163 2.82 1.34 -16.04
N LEU A 164 3.13 2.58 -16.42
CA LEU A 164 2.69 3.77 -15.69
C LEU A 164 1.19 4.08 -15.91
N GLY A 165 0.63 3.68 -17.05
CA GLY A 165 -0.78 3.87 -17.39
C GLY A 165 -1.75 2.85 -16.81
N HIS A 166 -1.27 1.65 -16.43
CA HIS A 166 -2.13 0.52 -16.05
C HIS A 166 -1.79 -0.11 -14.67
N PRO A 167 -1.52 0.68 -13.60
CA PRO A 167 -1.08 0.13 -12.32
C PRO A 167 -2.09 -0.86 -11.70
N GLY A 168 -3.39 -0.65 -11.91
CA GLY A 168 -4.43 -1.57 -11.42
C GLY A 168 -4.44 -2.93 -12.12
N GLU A 169 -4.05 -3.00 -13.39
CA GLU A 169 -3.88 -4.27 -14.11
C GLU A 169 -2.64 -5.02 -13.61
N LEU A 170 -1.54 -4.30 -13.40
CA LEU A 170 -0.31 -4.87 -12.83
C LEU A 170 -0.57 -5.47 -11.44
N GLU A 171 -1.22 -4.72 -10.55
CA GLU A 171 -1.55 -5.16 -9.20
C GLU A 171 -2.38 -6.45 -9.19
N GLN A 172 -3.40 -6.54 -10.07
CA GLN A 172 -4.27 -7.72 -10.19
C GLN A 172 -3.51 -9.00 -10.58
N THR A 173 -2.37 -8.86 -11.26
CA THR A 173 -1.50 -10.01 -11.63
C THR A 173 -0.45 -10.34 -10.57
N GLY A 174 -0.46 -9.64 -9.44
CA GLY A 174 0.45 -9.84 -8.32
C GLY A 174 1.77 -9.06 -8.42
N ILE A 175 1.86 -8.08 -9.34
CA ILE A 175 3.02 -7.17 -9.42
C ILE A 175 2.90 -6.13 -8.31
N VAL A 176 3.93 -6.01 -7.48
CA VAL A 176 4.02 -5.03 -6.38
C VAL A 176 5.06 -3.95 -6.61
N ALA A 177 5.93 -4.11 -7.60
CA ALA A 177 6.88 -3.08 -8.00
C ALA A 177 7.30 -3.25 -9.47
N VAL A 178 7.68 -2.13 -10.09
CA VAL A 178 8.27 -2.06 -11.43
C VAL A 178 9.60 -1.32 -11.33
N LEU A 179 10.67 -1.94 -11.85
CA LEU A 179 12.02 -1.40 -11.81
C LEU A 179 12.46 -0.99 -13.21
N PHE A 180 12.39 0.32 -13.46
CA PHE A 180 12.83 0.95 -14.70
C PHE A 180 14.36 1.06 -14.76
N GLY A 181 14.96 0.74 -15.90
CA GLY A 181 16.40 0.83 -16.07
C GLY A 181 16.86 0.71 -17.52
N ALA A 182 17.93 1.44 -17.85
CA ALA A 182 18.50 1.61 -19.19
C ALA A 182 19.25 0.37 -19.73
N GLY A 183 18.78 -0.83 -19.43
CA GLY A 183 19.34 -2.03 -20.06
C GLY A 183 20.85 -2.21 -19.97
N ASN A 184 21.39 -2.73 -21.07
CA ASN A 184 22.80 -2.72 -21.42
C ASN A 184 23.02 -1.90 -22.69
N ALA A 185 24.22 -1.33 -22.85
CA ALA A 185 24.67 -0.72 -24.10
C ALA A 185 23.71 0.32 -24.72
N CYS A 186 23.95 1.60 -24.40
CA CYS A 186 23.49 2.71 -25.25
C CYS A 186 21.95 2.88 -25.32
N GLN A 187 21.21 2.39 -24.31
CA GLN A 187 19.75 2.54 -24.18
C GLN A 187 19.33 3.89 -23.62
N THR A 188 18.03 4.17 -23.73
CA THR A 188 17.40 5.31 -23.07
C THR A 188 17.52 5.22 -21.55
N GLY A 189 17.88 6.34 -20.93
CA GLY A 189 17.98 6.47 -19.48
C GLY A 189 17.13 7.60 -18.93
N TYR A 190 16.85 7.55 -17.63
CA TYR A 190 16.10 8.60 -16.91
C TYR A 190 16.96 9.82 -16.54
N ALA A 191 18.25 9.79 -16.86
CA ALA A 191 19.22 10.84 -16.59
C ALA A 191 19.93 11.23 -17.89
N ASP A 192 20.68 12.34 -17.88
CA ASP A 192 21.54 12.80 -18.99
C ASP A 192 22.79 11.92 -19.10
N ALA A 193 22.65 10.65 -19.51
CA ALA A 193 23.77 9.72 -19.59
C ALA A 193 24.63 9.99 -20.83
N GLN A 194 24.06 10.56 -21.90
CA GLN A 194 24.80 10.99 -23.09
C GLN A 194 25.56 12.31 -22.90
N HIS A 195 25.22 13.11 -21.88
CA HIS A 195 25.78 14.43 -21.64
C HIS A 195 25.59 15.39 -22.82
N ASP A 196 24.44 15.30 -23.49
CA ASP A 196 24.09 16.10 -24.65
C ASP A 196 23.00 17.15 -24.38
N GLY A 197 22.47 17.16 -23.15
CA GLY A 197 21.54 18.16 -22.68
C GLY A 197 20.12 17.93 -23.20
N VAL A 198 19.41 19.00 -23.53
CA VAL A 198 18.04 18.87 -24.06
C VAL A 198 18.11 18.61 -25.57
N THR A 199 17.85 17.38 -25.97
CA THR A 199 17.67 17.01 -27.38
C THR A 199 16.18 17.01 -27.75
N ASN A 200 15.82 17.50 -28.94
CA ASN A 200 14.41 17.57 -29.38
C ASN A 200 14.29 17.22 -30.86
N ASN A 201 15.24 16.45 -31.38
CA ASN A 201 15.33 16.06 -32.79
C ASN A 201 15.07 17.20 -33.81
N GLY A 202 15.46 18.44 -33.46
CA GLY A 202 15.18 19.64 -34.25
C GLY A 202 13.69 19.89 -34.53
N GLY A 203 12.79 19.47 -33.63
CA GLY A 203 11.33 19.59 -33.75
C GLY A 203 10.69 18.55 -34.67
N ARG A 204 11.42 17.50 -35.07
CA ARG A 204 10.93 16.48 -36.01
C ARG A 204 10.41 15.25 -35.26
N THR A 205 9.16 14.91 -35.49
CA THR A 205 8.56 13.65 -35.05
C THR A 205 9.25 12.47 -35.72
N THR A 206 9.36 11.35 -35.02
CA THR A 206 9.69 10.05 -35.63
C THR A 206 8.42 9.38 -36.15
N SER A 207 8.60 8.37 -36.99
CA SER A 207 7.54 7.44 -37.35
C SER A 207 8.04 6.04 -37.04
N ASP A 208 7.21 5.26 -36.37
CA ASP A 208 7.50 3.89 -36.01
C ASP A 208 6.27 3.00 -36.32
N PRO A 209 6.20 2.45 -37.54
CA PRO A 209 5.14 1.54 -37.92
C PRO A 209 5.10 0.24 -37.09
N GLY A 210 6.24 -0.20 -36.52
CA GLY A 210 6.35 -1.40 -35.69
C GLY A 210 5.69 -1.19 -34.33
N GLY A 211 6.04 -0.09 -33.66
CA GLY A 211 5.39 0.40 -32.45
C GLY A 211 4.01 1.05 -32.65
N GLY A 212 3.35 0.80 -33.78
CA GLY A 212 1.96 1.22 -34.03
C GLY A 212 1.75 2.72 -34.24
N CYS A 213 2.81 3.48 -34.54
CA CYS A 213 2.79 4.92 -34.46
C CYS A 213 3.33 5.62 -35.73
N SER A 214 2.52 6.47 -36.37
CA SER A 214 2.87 7.13 -37.64
C SER A 214 3.45 8.54 -37.50
N SER A 215 3.26 9.17 -36.34
CA SER A 215 3.87 10.44 -35.95
C SER A 215 4.03 10.43 -34.42
N CYS A 216 5.12 9.85 -33.98
CA CYS A 216 5.46 9.65 -32.57
C CYS A 216 6.21 10.87 -32.06
N ASN A 217 6.36 10.96 -30.74
CA ASN A 217 7.28 11.91 -30.13
C ASN A 217 6.92 13.34 -30.50
N THR A 218 5.72 13.77 -30.14
CA THR A 218 5.21 15.10 -30.52
C THR A 218 5.52 16.17 -29.48
N ARG A 219 6.04 15.80 -28.30
CA ARG A 219 6.29 16.71 -27.18
C ARG A 219 7.73 17.15 -27.16
N GLU A 220 7.96 18.44 -26.99
CA GLU A 220 9.31 18.96 -26.70
C GLU A 220 9.68 18.65 -25.24
N SER A 221 10.87 18.09 -25.04
CA SER A 221 11.49 18.01 -23.73
C SER A 221 12.03 19.39 -23.31
N THR A 222 11.96 19.65 -22.02
CA THR A 222 12.59 20.82 -21.38
C THR A 222 13.61 20.42 -20.32
N VAL A 223 13.83 19.12 -20.15
CA VAL A 223 14.80 18.56 -19.21
C VAL A 223 15.86 17.79 -19.97
N SER A 224 17.08 17.77 -19.44
CA SER A 224 18.22 17.10 -20.06
C SER A 224 18.22 15.58 -19.82
N ASP A 225 17.10 14.99 -19.46
CA ASP A 225 17.03 13.55 -19.26
C ASP A 225 16.93 12.88 -20.63
N ASP A 226 17.67 11.78 -20.81
CA ASP A 226 17.77 11.07 -22.08
C ASP A 226 16.38 10.60 -22.56
N ASP A 227 15.48 10.21 -21.65
CA ASP A 227 14.07 9.86 -21.88
C ASP A 227 13.13 11.05 -22.14
N GLY A 228 13.66 12.28 -22.18
CA GLY A 228 12.88 13.51 -22.30
C GLY A 228 12.11 13.90 -21.04
N GLY A 229 12.42 13.30 -19.90
CA GLY A 229 11.75 13.54 -18.62
C GLY A 229 10.45 12.78 -18.45
N TYR A 230 10.23 11.72 -19.22
CA TYR A 230 9.00 10.93 -19.15
C TYR A 230 8.78 10.34 -17.76
N LEU A 231 9.76 9.58 -17.26
CA LEU A 231 9.66 8.99 -15.91
C LEU A 231 9.61 10.06 -14.83
N ARG A 232 10.42 11.11 -14.94
CA ARG A 232 10.39 12.25 -14.01
C ARG A 232 9.01 12.90 -13.94
N GLY A 233 8.40 13.12 -15.10
CA GLY A 233 7.06 13.70 -15.22
C GLY A 233 5.99 12.81 -14.59
N ALA A 234 6.07 11.50 -14.79
CA ALA A 234 5.18 10.53 -14.18
C ALA A 234 5.30 10.52 -12.65
N VAL A 235 6.53 10.51 -12.12
CA VAL A 235 6.78 10.60 -10.66
C VAL A 235 6.24 11.91 -10.10
N ALA A 236 6.49 13.04 -10.76
CA ALA A 236 5.96 14.33 -10.33
C ALA A 236 4.41 14.36 -10.33
N ALA A 237 3.77 13.73 -11.33
CA ALA A 237 2.32 13.61 -11.39
C ALA A 237 1.77 12.71 -10.28
N PHE A 238 2.46 11.61 -9.94
CA PHE A 238 2.11 10.74 -8.82
C PHE A 238 2.26 11.47 -7.47
N GLU A 239 3.35 12.19 -7.25
CA GLU A 239 3.55 12.99 -6.04
C GLU A 239 2.50 14.10 -5.92
N ALA A 240 2.12 14.72 -7.05
CA ALA A 240 1.05 15.71 -7.08
C ALA A 240 -0.33 15.10 -6.81
N SER A 241 -0.65 13.92 -7.36
CA SER A 241 -1.92 13.24 -7.12
C SER A 241 -2.04 12.71 -5.68
N ALA A 242 -0.93 12.36 -5.04
CA ALA A 242 -0.88 12.01 -3.63
C ALA A 242 -1.23 13.18 -2.68
N THR A 243 -1.33 14.43 -3.18
CA THR A 243 -1.84 15.58 -2.42
C THR A 243 -3.37 15.74 -2.48
N THR A 244 -4.05 14.94 -3.30
CA THR A 244 -5.51 14.77 -3.29
C THR A 244 -5.85 13.40 -2.73
N SER A 245 -6.26 13.36 -1.46
CA SER A 245 -6.70 12.19 -0.65
C SER A 245 -6.63 10.83 -1.36
N PRO A 246 -5.58 10.02 -1.11
CA PRO A 246 -5.61 8.62 -1.50
C PRO A 246 -6.60 7.85 -0.62
N PRO A 247 -7.26 6.79 -1.13
CA PRO A 247 -7.90 5.80 -0.26
C PRO A 247 -6.82 5.19 0.65
N ALA A 248 -7.22 4.80 1.87
CA ALA A 248 -6.32 4.17 2.84
C ALA A 248 -5.52 3.04 2.19
N ASN A 249 -4.19 3.21 2.13
CA ASN A 249 -3.28 2.20 1.58
C ASN A 249 -3.26 0.98 2.53
N PRO A 250 -3.61 -0.24 2.08
CA PRO A 250 -3.62 -1.44 2.92
C PRO A 250 -2.22 -1.93 3.35
N LEU A 251 -1.15 -1.20 3.01
CA LEU A 251 0.23 -1.53 3.39
C LEU A 251 0.83 -0.67 4.51
N HIS A 252 0.09 0.26 5.13
CA HIS A 252 0.56 0.92 6.35
C HIS A 252 0.56 -0.06 7.52
N GLN A 253 1.73 -0.60 7.87
CA GLN A 253 1.92 -1.56 8.97
C GLN A 253 2.58 -0.87 10.16
N GLY A 254 1.96 0.19 10.66
CA GLY A 254 2.49 1.03 11.74
C GLY A 254 1.42 1.50 12.70
N TYR A 255 1.80 1.76 13.95
CA TYR A 255 0.89 2.25 14.99
C TYR A 255 1.63 3.14 16.00
N TRP A 256 0.88 3.97 16.71
CA TRP A 256 1.40 4.76 17.83
C TRP A 256 0.96 4.16 19.17
N LEU A 257 1.89 4.05 20.10
CA LEU A 257 1.54 4.00 21.53
C LEU A 257 1.60 5.41 22.10
N VAL A 258 0.61 5.74 22.92
CA VAL A 258 0.46 7.07 23.51
C VAL A 258 0.44 6.97 25.02
N GLY A 259 1.39 7.64 25.67
CA GLY A 259 1.43 7.79 27.11
C GLY A 259 0.39 8.79 27.61
N GLY A 260 -0.08 8.64 28.85
CA GLY A 260 -1.00 9.61 29.46
C GLY A 260 -0.36 10.99 29.70
N ASP A 261 0.96 11.08 29.70
CA ASP A 261 1.73 12.32 29.66
C ASP A 261 1.83 12.92 28.24
N GLY A 262 1.34 12.19 27.24
CA GLY A 262 1.36 12.56 25.84
C GLY A 262 2.66 12.27 25.11
N GLY A 263 3.54 11.44 25.69
CA GLY A 263 4.62 10.78 24.97
C GLY A 263 4.07 9.95 23.81
N ILE A 264 4.71 10.03 22.64
CA ILE A 264 4.33 9.27 21.44
C ILE A 264 5.46 8.33 21.05
N PHE A 265 5.12 7.06 20.87
CA PHE A 265 6.04 6.00 20.50
C PHE A 265 5.54 5.38 19.18
N PRO A 266 6.10 5.80 18.04
CA PRO A 266 5.77 5.19 16.74
C PRO A 266 6.42 3.81 16.59
N PHE A 267 5.70 2.89 15.96
CA PHE A 267 6.16 1.54 15.59
C PHE A 267 5.79 1.24 14.14
N GLY A 268 6.56 0.35 13.50
CA GLY A 268 6.39 0.03 12.08
C GLY A 268 6.80 1.21 11.19
N ASP A 269 5.95 1.56 10.22
CA ASP A 269 6.12 2.68 9.30
C ASP A 269 5.44 3.98 9.77
N ALA A 270 4.85 3.99 10.97
CA ALA A 270 4.21 5.18 11.53
C ALA A 270 5.23 6.29 11.82
N GLY A 271 4.99 7.50 11.33
CA GLY A 271 5.85 8.66 11.55
C GLY A 271 5.71 9.28 12.95
N GLY A 272 6.78 9.86 13.49
CA GLY A 272 6.74 10.62 14.74
C GLY A 272 6.58 12.12 14.47
N PHE A 273 5.39 12.70 14.71
CA PHE A 273 5.09 14.08 14.32
C PHE A 273 5.12 15.12 15.45
N GLY A 274 5.25 14.68 16.70
CA GLY A 274 5.33 15.54 17.87
C GLY A 274 4.95 14.82 19.15
N SER A 275 4.87 15.55 20.25
CA SER A 275 4.44 15.01 21.54
C SER A 275 4.09 16.15 22.48
N THR A 276 3.19 15.88 23.43
CA THR A 276 2.94 16.78 24.56
C THR A 276 3.77 16.45 25.81
N GLY A 277 4.66 15.45 25.77
CA GLY A 277 5.45 15.03 26.93
C GLY A 277 6.41 16.09 27.49
N ALA A 278 6.73 17.14 26.72
CA ALA A 278 7.55 18.27 27.14
C ALA A 278 6.73 19.47 27.66
N ILE A 279 5.41 19.42 27.60
CA ILE A 279 4.53 20.49 28.08
C ILE A 279 3.79 20.06 29.34
N ARG A 280 3.56 21.00 30.26
CA ARG A 280 2.72 20.73 31.43
C ARG A 280 1.25 20.72 31.00
N LEU A 281 0.67 19.54 30.97
CA LEU A 281 -0.76 19.35 30.69
C LEU A 281 -1.62 19.66 31.93
N ASN A 282 -2.83 20.20 31.70
CA ASN A 282 -3.84 20.39 32.74
C ASN A 282 -4.59 19.09 33.05
N SER A 283 -4.67 18.18 32.07
CA SER A 283 -5.22 16.84 32.21
C SER A 283 -4.42 15.87 31.34
N ARG A 284 -4.42 14.58 31.72
CA ARG A 284 -3.70 13.55 30.97
C ARG A 284 -4.29 13.37 29.56
N ILE A 285 -3.45 12.94 28.61
CA ILE A 285 -3.91 12.43 27.32
C ILE A 285 -4.73 11.16 27.54
N VAL A 286 -5.88 11.08 26.88
CA VAL A 286 -6.85 9.98 26.95
C VAL A 286 -7.05 9.29 25.61
N GLY A 287 -6.59 9.89 24.51
CA GLY A 287 -6.68 9.29 23.18
C GLY A 287 -5.86 9.99 22.12
N VAL A 288 -5.75 9.31 20.98
CA VAL A 288 -5.15 9.81 19.74
C VAL A 288 -6.10 9.52 18.59
N ALA A 289 -6.22 10.46 17.66
CA ALA A 289 -6.93 10.28 16.40
C ALA A 289 -6.01 10.67 15.25
N ALA A 290 -5.86 9.80 14.25
CA ALA A 290 -4.98 10.02 13.11
C ALA A 290 -5.67 10.87 12.02
N THR A 291 -4.89 11.58 11.22
CA THR A 291 -5.37 12.09 9.93
C THR A 291 -5.56 10.94 8.94
N GLY A 292 -6.44 11.10 7.94
CA GLY A 292 -6.76 10.03 6.99
C GLY A 292 -5.56 9.56 6.14
N ASP A 293 -4.52 10.39 6.01
CA ASP A 293 -3.26 10.05 5.33
C ASP A 293 -2.17 9.51 6.27
N GLY A 294 -2.45 9.42 7.58
CA GLY A 294 -1.51 8.94 8.59
C GLY A 294 -0.29 9.84 8.82
N ARG A 295 -0.27 11.07 8.27
CA ARG A 295 0.86 12.02 8.35
C ARG A 295 0.73 13.03 9.50
N GLY A 296 -0.34 12.92 10.28
CA GLY A 296 -0.61 13.73 11.45
C GLY A 296 -1.55 13.04 12.42
N TYR A 297 -1.70 13.64 13.60
CA TYR A 297 -2.68 13.20 14.60
C TYR A 297 -3.06 14.31 15.57
N TRP A 298 -4.19 14.11 16.23
CA TRP A 298 -4.63 14.88 17.39
C TRP A 298 -4.43 14.09 18.67
N LEU A 299 -3.73 14.66 19.64
CA LEU A 299 -3.77 14.17 21.02
C LEU A 299 -4.89 14.84 21.78
N VAL A 300 -5.68 14.05 22.48
CA VAL A 300 -6.87 14.52 23.19
C VAL A 300 -6.67 14.32 24.69
N ALA A 301 -6.81 15.39 25.46
CA ALA A 301 -6.73 15.38 26.91
C ALA A 301 -8.11 15.22 27.56
N GLY A 302 -8.15 14.68 28.78
CA GLY A 302 -9.41 14.41 29.48
C GLY A 302 -10.20 15.66 29.89
N ASP A 303 -9.56 16.83 29.89
CA ASP A 303 -10.25 18.13 30.04
C ASP A 303 -10.84 18.66 28.73
N GLY A 304 -10.63 17.96 27.61
CA GLY A 304 -11.07 18.39 26.29
C GLY A 304 -10.04 19.17 25.49
N GLY A 305 -8.83 19.36 26.01
CA GLY A 305 -7.69 19.90 25.25
C GLY A 305 -7.39 19.04 24.02
N VAL A 306 -7.18 19.66 22.86
CA VAL A 306 -6.78 18.97 21.62
C VAL A 306 -5.49 19.56 21.10
N PHE A 307 -4.52 18.70 20.81
CA PHE A 307 -3.17 19.07 20.39
C PHE A 307 -2.87 18.44 19.02
N PRO A 308 -2.95 19.21 17.92
CA PRO A 308 -2.59 18.72 16.59
C PRO A 308 -1.08 18.62 16.40
N PHE A 309 -0.62 17.58 15.70
CA PHE A 309 0.77 17.36 15.31
C PHE A 309 0.86 16.85 13.87
N GLY A 310 2.01 17.10 13.22
CA GLY A 310 2.21 16.76 11.81
C GLY A 310 1.44 17.73 10.92
N ASP A 311 0.66 17.18 9.99
CA ASP A 311 -0.24 17.94 9.12
C ASP A 311 -1.68 18.02 9.64
N ALA A 312 -1.96 17.47 10.83
CA ALA A 312 -3.26 17.59 11.47
C ALA A 312 -3.60 19.07 11.72
N ALA A 313 -4.73 19.54 11.19
CA ALA A 313 -5.19 20.91 11.42
C ALA A 313 -5.99 21.04 12.73
N GLY A 314 -5.92 22.20 13.38
CA GLY A 314 -6.68 22.45 14.61
C GLY A 314 -8.13 22.89 14.33
N TYR A 315 -9.11 22.04 14.65
CA TYR A 315 -10.54 22.33 14.42
C TYR A 315 -11.32 22.83 15.63
N GLY A 316 -10.73 22.80 16.83
CA GLY A 316 -11.37 23.26 18.06
C GLY A 316 -10.87 22.51 19.29
N SER A 317 -11.51 22.72 20.43
CA SER A 317 -11.24 22.00 21.69
C SER A 317 -12.35 22.33 22.69
N SER A 318 -12.66 21.39 23.58
CA SER A 318 -13.55 21.63 24.73
C SER A 318 -12.81 22.04 26.00
N GLY A 319 -11.48 22.19 25.97
CA GLY A 319 -10.66 22.57 27.14
C GLY A 319 -10.97 23.94 27.73
N GLY A 320 -11.70 24.80 26.99
CA GLY A 320 -12.15 26.12 27.45
C GLY A 320 -13.56 26.15 28.04
N ILE A 321 -14.28 25.03 28.07
CA ILE A 321 -15.67 24.97 28.57
C ILE A 321 -15.78 24.03 29.77
N HIS A 322 -16.79 24.27 30.62
CA HIS A 322 -17.05 23.38 31.75
C HIS A 322 -17.73 22.09 31.27
N LEU A 323 -17.00 20.97 31.33
CA LEU A 323 -17.51 19.63 31.05
C LEU A 323 -18.15 19.01 32.31
N ASN A 324 -19.31 18.38 32.16
CA ASN A 324 -19.95 17.65 33.26
C ASN A 324 -19.18 16.37 33.65
N ARG A 325 -18.51 15.77 32.66
CA ARG A 325 -17.62 14.62 32.81
C ARG A 325 -16.41 14.77 31.88
N PRO A 326 -15.26 14.18 32.23
CA PRO A 326 -14.07 14.26 31.40
C PRO A 326 -14.28 13.63 30.03
N ILE A 327 -13.55 14.11 29.02
CA ILE A 327 -13.38 13.43 27.74
C ILE A 327 -12.67 12.10 27.97
N VAL A 328 -13.12 11.06 27.29
CA VAL A 328 -12.59 9.69 27.40
C VAL A 328 -12.06 9.14 26.09
N ALA A 329 -12.55 9.62 24.95
CA ALA A 329 -12.13 9.18 23.63
C ALA A 329 -12.42 10.23 22.56
N ALA A 330 -11.85 10.01 21.38
CA ALA A 330 -12.15 10.79 20.18
C ALA A 330 -12.14 9.89 18.94
N ALA A 331 -12.85 10.31 17.90
CA ALA A 331 -12.83 9.72 16.57
C ALA A 331 -12.72 10.84 15.53
N ALA A 332 -11.90 10.64 14.50
CA ALA A 332 -11.77 11.58 13.38
C ALA A 332 -12.80 11.26 12.28
N THR A 333 -13.15 12.26 11.47
CA THR A 333 -13.84 12.02 10.20
C THR A 333 -12.92 11.30 9.22
N ALA A 334 -13.47 10.50 8.31
CA ALA A 334 -12.71 9.73 7.33
C ALA A 334 -11.82 10.61 6.45
N ASP A 335 -12.23 11.84 6.17
CA ASP A 335 -11.44 12.83 5.41
C ASP A 335 -10.43 13.62 6.25
N GLY A 336 -10.38 13.39 7.57
CA GLY A 336 -9.50 14.10 8.51
C GLY A 336 -9.80 15.59 8.67
N ARG A 337 -11.00 16.05 8.29
CA ARG A 337 -11.41 17.47 8.38
C ARG A 337 -12.23 17.82 9.62
N GLY A 338 -12.46 16.84 10.48
CA GLY A 338 -13.16 17.01 11.75
C GLY A 338 -12.90 15.86 12.70
N TYR A 339 -13.42 16.00 13.92
CA TYR A 339 -13.43 14.93 14.90
C TYR A 339 -14.55 15.14 15.92
N TRP A 340 -14.95 14.03 16.55
CA TRP A 340 -15.83 14.01 17.71
C TRP A 340 -15.00 13.75 18.96
N LEU A 341 -15.24 14.55 20.01
CA LEU A 341 -14.82 14.20 21.37
C LEU A 341 -16.00 13.62 22.12
N VAL A 342 -15.80 12.56 22.89
CA VAL A 342 -16.84 11.98 23.75
C VAL A 342 -16.46 12.02 25.22
N ALA A 343 -17.38 12.48 26.05
CA ALA A 343 -17.25 12.51 27.51
C ALA A 343 -17.76 11.21 28.16
N ALA A 344 -17.36 10.95 29.41
CA ALA A 344 -17.75 9.73 30.13
C ALA A 344 -19.27 9.62 30.43
N ASP A 345 -19.99 10.74 30.42
CA ASP A 345 -21.48 10.74 30.44
C ASP A 345 -22.09 10.51 29.05
N GLY A 346 -21.26 10.46 28.01
CA GLY A 346 -21.65 10.33 26.61
C GLY A 346 -22.04 11.62 25.92
N GLY A 347 -21.72 12.78 26.51
CA GLY A 347 -21.69 14.05 25.80
C GLY A 347 -20.79 13.97 24.56
N VAL A 348 -21.31 14.29 23.37
CA VAL A 348 -20.55 14.27 22.11
C VAL A 348 -20.34 15.70 21.62
N PHE A 349 -19.08 16.06 21.32
CA PHE A 349 -18.66 17.39 20.90
C PHE A 349 -18.01 17.30 19.51
N PRO A 350 -18.73 17.64 18.43
CA PRO A 350 -18.17 17.68 17.09
C PRO A 350 -17.36 18.96 16.83
N PHE A 351 -16.24 18.83 16.13
CA PHE A 351 -15.40 19.93 15.67
C PHE A 351 -15.02 19.77 14.20
N GLY A 352 -14.73 20.89 13.53
CA GLY A 352 -14.42 20.89 12.09
C GLY A 352 -15.69 20.67 11.28
N ASP A 353 -15.66 19.71 10.36
CA ASP A 353 -16.83 19.32 9.58
C ASP A 353 -17.59 18.10 10.13
N ALA A 354 -17.10 17.52 11.24
CA ALA A 354 -17.82 16.49 11.97
C ALA A 354 -19.23 16.96 12.34
N ARG A 355 -20.24 16.12 12.12
CA ARG A 355 -21.65 16.44 12.41
C ARG A 355 -22.13 15.72 13.66
N GLY A 356 -22.94 16.38 14.48
CA GLY A 356 -23.55 15.74 15.66
C GLY A 356 -24.78 14.91 15.29
N TYR A 357 -24.79 13.63 15.63
CA TYR A 357 -25.91 12.71 15.35
C TYR A 357 -26.71 12.29 16.58
N GLY A 358 -26.23 12.61 17.77
CA GLY A 358 -26.88 12.33 19.05
C GLY A 358 -25.90 12.16 20.20
N SER A 359 -26.41 12.02 21.42
CA SER A 359 -25.58 11.91 22.61
C SER A 359 -26.35 11.23 23.72
N THR A 360 -25.66 10.48 24.57
CA THR A 360 -26.23 9.91 25.81
C THR A 360 -26.04 10.82 27.02
N GLY A 361 -25.45 12.01 26.89
CA GLY A 361 -25.17 12.93 28.00
C GLY A 361 -26.41 13.42 28.78
N GLY A 362 -27.60 13.29 28.22
CA GLY A 362 -28.88 13.57 28.88
C GLY A 362 -29.60 12.34 29.46
N VAL A 363 -29.01 11.15 29.34
CA VAL A 363 -29.61 9.87 29.72
C VAL A 363 -28.87 9.28 30.92
N HIS A 364 -29.59 8.62 31.82
CA HIS A 364 -28.96 7.89 32.90
C HIS A 364 -28.34 6.59 32.37
N LEU A 365 -27.01 6.56 32.26
CA LEU A 365 -26.25 5.37 31.90
C LEU A 365 -25.99 4.48 33.12
N ASN A 366 -26.01 3.16 32.92
CA ASN A 366 -25.63 2.20 33.97
C ASN A 366 -24.12 2.20 34.23
N SER A 367 -23.34 2.48 33.19
CA SER A 367 -21.88 2.58 33.22
C SER A 367 -21.41 3.74 32.33
N PRO A 368 -20.24 4.35 32.62
CA PRO A 368 -19.72 5.44 31.82
C PRO A 368 -19.40 5.00 30.39
N ILE A 369 -19.49 5.94 29.44
CA ILE A 369 -18.93 5.77 28.10
C ILE A 369 -17.40 5.65 28.20
N VAL A 370 -16.83 4.77 27.40
CA VAL A 370 -15.37 4.51 27.32
C VAL A 370 -14.80 4.65 25.92
N GLY A 371 -15.64 4.71 24.88
CA GLY A 371 -15.18 4.81 23.50
C GLY A 371 -16.23 5.31 22.53
N ILE A 372 -15.75 5.71 21.34
CA ILE A 372 -16.53 6.11 20.17
C ILE A 372 -15.88 5.50 18.92
N ALA A 373 -16.70 5.03 17.98
CA ALA A 373 -16.27 4.64 16.65
C ALA A 373 -17.24 5.20 15.61
N ALA A 374 -16.74 5.78 14.52
CA ALA A 374 -17.55 6.37 13.45
C ALA A 374 -17.83 5.37 12.33
N THR A 375 -18.93 5.55 11.59
CA THR A 375 -19.16 4.85 10.32
C THR A 375 -18.21 5.37 9.25
N ALA A 376 -17.87 4.54 8.26
CA ALA A 376 -16.89 4.91 7.22
C ALA A 376 -17.33 6.10 6.35
N ASP A 377 -18.63 6.43 6.33
CA ASP A 377 -19.16 7.57 5.59
C ASP A 377 -19.41 8.81 6.46
N ASP A 378 -18.97 8.79 7.73
CA ASP A 378 -19.12 9.85 8.72
C ASP A 378 -20.57 10.27 9.00
N ARG A 379 -21.55 9.42 8.68
CA ARG A 379 -22.99 9.69 8.88
C ARG A 379 -23.57 9.12 10.17
N GLY A 380 -22.77 8.38 10.92
CA GLY A 380 -23.14 7.85 12.21
C GLY A 380 -21.93 7.50 13.08
N TYR A 381 -22.21 7.13 14.32
CA TYR A 381 -21.21 6.57 15.25
C TYR A 381 -21.86 5.70 16.30
N TRP A 382 -21.06 4.83 16.89
CA TRP A 382 -21.38 4.07 18.09
C TRP A 382 -20.67 4.66 19.30
N LEU A 383 -21.42 4.84 20.39
CA LEU A 383 -20.82 5.01 21.72
C LEU A 383 -20.84 3.68 22.46
N VAL A 384 -19.76 3.35 23.16
CA VAL A 384 -19.70 2.15 23.99
C VAL A 384 -19.51 2.49 25.47
N ALA A 385 -20.29 1.85 26.34
CA ALA A 385 -20.17 1.96 27.79
C ALA A 385 -19.29 0.83 28.37
N ALA A 386 -18.76 1.05 29.58
CA ALA A 386 -17.89 0.08 30.25
C ALA A 386 -18.57 -1.27 30.58
N ASP A 387 -19.90 -1.30 30.68
CA ASP A 387 -20.67 -2.55 30.79
C ASP A 387 -20.89 -3.24 29.43
N GLY A 388 -20.44 -2.63 28.34
CA GLY A 388 -20.61 -3.13 26.98
C GLY A 388 -21.92 -2.73 26.31
N GLY A 389 -22.71 -1.84 26.92
CA GLY A 389 -23.80 -1.14 26.24
C GLY A 389 -23.29 -0.40 25.00
N VAL A 390 -23.91 -0.65 23.83
CA VAL A 390 -23.58 0.05 22.57
C VAL A 390 -24.77 0.92 22.15
N PHE A 391 -24.49 2.19 21.86
CA PHE A 391 -25.48 3.20 21.49
C PHE A 391 -25.18 3.73 20.08
N PRO A 392 -25.88 3.25 19.05
CA PRO A 392 -25.76 3.77 17.69
C PRO A 392 -26.48 5.13 17.54
N PHE A 393 -25.87 6.05 16.78
CA PHE A 393 -26.43 7.34 16.40
C PHE A 393 -26.22 7.60 14.91
N GLY A 394 -27.09 8.42 14.31
CA GLY A 394 -27.06 8.69 12.88
C GLY A 394 -27.58 7.51 12.08
N ASP A 395 -26.83 7.08 11.08
CA ASP A 395 -27.12 5.87 10.30
C ASP A 395 -26.32 4.63 10.74
N ALA A 396 -25.55 4.73 11.83
CA ALA A 396 -24.88 3.60 12.44
C ALA A 396 -25.91 2.51 12.81
N ALA A 397 -25.74 1.31 12.26
CA ALA A 397 -26.64 0.19 12.53
C ALA A 397 -26.31 -0.50 13.86
N GLY A 398 -27.31 -1.06 14.54
CA GLY A 398 -27.12 -1.78 15.81
C GLY A 398 -26.87 -3.27 15.60
N TYR A 399 -25.62 -3.72 15.80
CA TYR A 399 -25.20 -5.12 15.56
C TYR A 399 -25.15 -6.01 16.81
N GLY A 400 -25.28 -5.41 17.99
CA GLY A 400 -25.37 -6.13 19.26
C GLY A 400 -24.69 -5.40 20.40
N SER A 401 -24.72 -5.97 21.59
CA SER A 401 -24.10 -5.38 22.78
C SER A 401 -23.82 -6.46 23.81
N THR A 402 -22.73 -6.33 24.56
CA THR A 402 -22.46 -7.18 25.72
C THR A 402 -23.13 -6.68 27.00
N GLY A 403 -23.88 -5.56 26.97
CA GLY A 403 -24.50 -4.94 28.15
C GLY A 403 -25.54 -5.78 28.89
N ALA A 404 -26.03 -6.87 28.28
CA ALA A 404 -26.93 -7.84 28.91
C ALA A 404 -26.20 -9.11 29.40
N VAL A 405 -24.89 -9.20 29.21
CA VAL A 405 -24.06 -10.36 29.54
C VAL A 405 -23.14 -10.02 30.71
N HIS A 406 -22.88 -10.98 31.59
CA HIS A 406 -21.89 -10.80 32.64
C HIS A 406 -20.48 -10.84 32.05
N LEU A 407 -19.82 -9.69 31.99
CA LEU A 407 -18.43 -9.56 31.57
C LEU A 407 -17.47 -9.90 32.73
N ASN A 408 -16.37 -10.59 32.42
CA ASN A 408 -15.32 -10.87 33.41
C ASN A 408 -14.48 -9.63 33.73
N SER A 409 -14.37 -8.70 32.78
CA SER A 409 -13.76 -7.38 32.92
C SER A 409 -14.55 -6.35 32.12
N PRO A 410 -14.56 -5.06 32.53
CA PRO A 410 -15.23 -4.00 31.79
C PRO A 410 -14.72 -3.87 30.35
N ILE A 411 -15.58 -3.39 29.44
CA ILE A 411 -15.16 -2.92 28.12
C ILE A 411 -14.29 -1.67 28.29
N VAL A 412 -13.21 -1.61 27.52
CA VAL A 412 -12.23 -0.50 27.53
C VAL A 412 -12.09 0.17 26.16
N GLY A 413 -12.72 -0.35 25.11
CA GLY A 413 -12.67 0.27 23.78
C GLY A 413 -13.62 -0.38 22.76
N ILE A 414 -13.75 0.30 21.63
CA ILE A 414 -14.47 -0.11 20.42
C ILE A 414 -13.63 0.26 19.20
N ALA A 415 -13.60 -0.60 18.19
CA ALA A 415 -13.05 -0.30 16.88
C ALA A 415 -14.02 -0.76 15.79
N ALA A 416 -14.26 0.07 14.78
CA ALA A 416 -15.07 -0.30 13.62
C ALA A 416 -14.23 -1.10 12.61
N THR A 417 -14.87 -1.95 11.80
CA THR A 417 -14.24 -2.56 10.62
C THR A 417 -13.87 -1.50 9.58
N ALA A 418 -12.94 -1.81 8.69
CA ALA A 418 -12.47 -0.88 7.66
C ALA A 418 -13.58 -0.41 6.69
N ASP A 419 -14.61 -1.23 6.48
CA ASP A 419 -15.79 -0.84 5.70
C ASP A 419 -16.82 -0.03 6.52
N GLY A 420 -16.56 0.16 7.82
CA GLY A 420 -17.37 0.91 8.77
C GLY A 420 -18.74 0.31 9.02
N ARG A 421 -18.91 -0.99 8.74
CA ARG A 421 -20.20 -1.68 8.86
C ARG A 421 -20.34 -2.54 10.08
N ASP A 422 -19.27 -2.87 10.78
CA ASP A 422 -19.26 -3.74 11.95
C ASP A 422 -18.29 -3.21 13.02
N TYR A 423 -18.21 -3.86 14.18
CA TYR A 423 -17.25 -3.47 15.22
C TYR A 423 -16.80 -4.60 16.14
N TRP A 424 -15.64 -4.39 16.74
CA TRP A 424 -15.14 -5.17 17.88
C TRP A 424 -15.26 -4.37 19.17
N LEU A 425 -15.65 -5.03 20.26
CA LEU A 425 -15.46 -4.55 21.61
C LEU A 425 -14.27 -5.26 22.26
N VAL A 426 -13.47 -4.52 23.03
CA VAL A 426 -12.36 -5.09 23.81
C VAL A 426 -12.61 -4.91 25.30
N ALA A 427 -12.44 -5.97 26.08
CA ALA A 427 -12.47 -5.93 27.53
C ALA A 427 -11.05 -5.77 28.13
N GLY A 428 -10.97 -5.28 29.36
CA GLY A 428 -9.69 -5.05 30.05
C GLY A 428 -8.87 -6.32 30.32
N ASP A 429 -9.49 -7.50 30.30
CA ASP A 429 -8.82 -8.81 30.34
C ASP A 429 -8.32 -9.28 28.95
N GLY A 430 -8.55 -8.49 27.90
CA GLY A 430 -8.17 -8.82 26.53
C GLY A 430 -9.16 -9.71 25.79
N GLY A 431 -10.36 -9.90 26.34
CA GLY A 431 -11.49 -10.47 25.60
C GLY A 431 -11.91 -9.59 24.41
N ILE A 432 -12.02 -10.18 23.22
CA ILE A 432 -12.53 -9.53 22.00
C ILE A 432 -13.92 -10.06 21.66
N PHE A 433 -14.86 -9.17 21.42
CA PHE A 433 -16.24 -9.47 21.06
C PHE A 433 -16.58 -8.84 19.70
N PRO A 434 -16.57 -9.62 18.60
CA PRO A 434 -17.02 -9.15 17.30
C PRO A 434 -18.56 -9.05 17.26
N PHE A 435 -19.08 -8.03 16.58
CA PHE A 435 -20.50 -7.85 16.31
C PHE A 435 -20.70 -7.54 14.83
N GLY A 436 -21.78 -8.08 14.25
CA GLY A 436 -22.02 -8.04 12.81
C GLY A 436 -21.17 -9.08 12.07
N ASP A 437 -20.56 -8.71 10.94
CA ASP A 437 -19.68 -9.57 10.14
C ASP A 437 -18.18 -9.40 10.48
N ALA A 438 -17.85 -8.68 11.57
CA ALA A 438 -16.48 -8.51 12.05
C ALA A 438 -15.78 -9.87 12.33
N GLU A 439 -14.64 -10.11 11.68
CA GLU A 439 -13.90 -11.38 11.83
C GLU A 439 -13.29 -11.54 13.23
N GLY A 440 -13.29 -12.77 13.75
CA GLY A 440 -12.62 -13.11 15.00
C GLY A 440 -11.11 -13.30 14.81
N LEU A 441 -10.33 -12.22 14.98
CA LEU A 441 -8.87 -12.22 14.74
C LEU A 441 -8.02 -12.79 15.90
N GLY A 442 -8.67 -13.28 16.97
CA GLY A 442 -8.04 -13.79 18.18
C GLY A 442 -8.37 -12.96 19.42
N SER A 443 -8.09 -13.51 20.61
CA SER A 443 -8.40 -12.89 21.90
C SER A 443 -7.35 -13.29 22.94
N THR A 444 -6.95 -12.36 23.79
CA THR A 444 -6.03 -12.64 24.90
C THR A 444 -6.77 -12.94 26.21
N GLY A 445 -8.11 -12.92 26.22
CA GLY A 445 -8.92 -13.18 27.41
C GLY A 445 -8.75 -14.59 28.04
N ALA A 446 -8.11 -15.53 27.33
CA ALA A 446 -7.82 -16.87 27.84
C ALA A 446 -6.40 -17.02 28.42
N ILE A 447 -5.56 -15.98 28.39
CA ILE A 447 -4.19 -15.99 28.90
C ILE A 447 -4.00 -14.97 30.03
N HIS A 448 -3.10 -15.25 30.96
CA HIS A 448 -2.84 -14.34 32.09
C HIS A 448 -2.05 -13.11 31.63
N LEU A 449 -2.65 -11.93 31.74
CA LEU A 449 -2.00 -10.66 31.44
C LEU A 449 -1.35 -10.05 32.70
N ASN A 450 -0.13 -9.53 32.57
CA ASN A 450 0.56 -8.83 33.67
C ASN A 450 0.05 -7.40 33.89
N SER A 451 -0.81 -6.89 32.99
CA SER A 451 -1.45 -5.58 33.05
C SER A 451 -2.71 -5.60 32.16
N ALA A 452 -3.69 -4.75 32.46
CA ALA A 452 -4.95 -4.67 31.71
C ALA A 452 -4.74 -4.08 30.31
N ILE A 453 -5.58 -4.50 29.35
CA ILE A 453 -5.72 -3.84 28.06
C ILE A 453 -6.41 -2.48 28.26
N VAL A 454 -5.99 -1.47 27.49
CA VAL A 454 -6.43 -0.06 27.67
C VAL A 454 -7.15 0.53 26.46
N GLY A 455 -7.29 -0.22 25.36
CA GLY A 455 -7.98 0.23 24.15
C GLY A 455 -7.77 -0.70 22.96
N ILE A 456 -8.40 -0.37 21.83
CA ILE A 456 -8.27 -1.01 20.52
C ILE A 456 -8.42 0.07 19.43
N ALA A 457 -7.71 -0.10 18.32
CA ALA A 457 -7.85 0.68 17.09
C ALA A 457 -7.72 -0.27 15.90
N ALA A 458 -8.34 0.06 14.77
CA ALA A 458 -8.31 -0.69 13.52
C ALA A 458 -7.80 0.19 12.39
#